data_AF-A0A022RZR8-F1
#
_entry.id   AF-A0A022RZR8-F1
#
_cell.length_a   1.000
_cell.length_b   1.000
_cell.length_c   1.000
_cell.angle_alpha   90.00
_cell.angle_beta   90.00
_cell.angle_gamma   90.00
#
_symmetry.space_group_name_H-M   'P 1'
#
loop_
_entity.id
_entity.type
_entity.pdbx_description
1 polymer ?
#
loop_
_entity_poly.entity_id
_entity_poly.type
_entity_poly.pdbx_seq_one_letter_code
_entity_poly.pdbx_strand_id
1 'polypeptide(L)'
;MNNPRNTIQFDEGWNFVQKAITKLTNILEGLPEPQFTTQENMMIYETIYNMCTQKPPYDHTARLYEKYQESYVEYILTTVLPSLNEKNGELMLRELVIRWSNHKIMVDCLSKFFHYIDRYYVVRLYLIPCKEVGLLTFRDLVYYKIKGKVRDAVICLINREREGEQIDRVLLKNVLDFFVEIGMGEMDYYEDFEEAMINDAAAYYSQKASIWVLDSSCYDYMLKAHECFRQEKDRVSCYLHPSTETKLLKVRLKRLMVQFYAKFS
;
A
#
# COMPACT_ATOMS: atom_id res chain seq x y z
N MET A 1 -14.46 28.47 35.99
CA MET A 1 -15.85 28.73 35.59
C MET A 1 -16.33 27.53 34.78
N ASN A 2 -17.10 26.64 35.42
CA ASN A 2 -17.72 25.49 34.77
C ASN A 2 -18.91 26.01 33.95
N ASN A 3 -18.74 26.12 32.63
CA ASN A 3 -19.90 26.27 31.75
C ASN A 3 -20.65 24.93 31.78
N PRO A 4 -21.97 24.89 32.03
CA PRO A 4 -22.72 23.64 31.93
C PRO A 4 -22.72 23.25 30.44
N ARG A 5 -21.74 22.44 30.03
CA ARG A 5 -21.77 21.81 28.71
C ARG A 5 -23.03 20.97 28.67
N ASN A 6 -23.97 21.33 27.79
CA ASN A 6 -25.05 20.44 27.41
C ASN A 6 -24.42 19.07 27.11
N THR A 7 -24.83 18.06 27.86
CA THR A 7 -24.30 16.71 27.72
C THR A 7 -24.68 16.21 26.33
N ILE A 8 -23.70 15.91 25.50
CA ILE A 8 -23.88 15.36 24.16
C ILE A 8 -24.16 13.88 24.33
N GLN A 9 -25.36 13.45 23.91
CA GLN A 9 -25.70 12.03 23.85
C GLN A 9 -24.87 11.36 22.76
N PHE A 10 -24.51 10.09 22.98
CA PHE A 10 -23.66 9.38 22.04
C PHE A 10 -24.19 9.44 20.60
N ASP A 11 -25.47 9.10 20.39
CA ASP A 11 -26.03 9.00 19.05
C ASP A 11 -26.08 10.36 18.35
N GLU A 12 -26.34 11.44 19.08
CA GLU A 12 -26.31 12.81 18.55
C GLU A 12 -24.91 13.19 18.06
N GLY A 13 -23.91 13.05 18.94
CA GLY A 13 -22.53 13.40 18.62
C GLY A 13 -21.94 12.50 17.55
N TRP A 14 -22.20 11.18 17.61
CA TRP A 14 -21.73 10.23 16.61
C TRP A 14 -22.38 10.49 15.24
N ASN A 15 -23.67 10.80 15.17
CA ASN A 15 -24.31 11.15 13.89
C ASN A 15 -23.66 12.38 13.22
N PHE A 16 -23.23 13.37 14.01
CA PHE A 16 -22.48 14.51 13.49
C PHE A 16 -21.11 14.11 12.96
N VAL A 17 -20.35 13.31 13.73
CA VAL A 17 -19.03 12.82 13.31
C VAL A 17 -19.14 11.90 12.08
N GLN A 18 -20.11 11.01 12.04
CA GLN A 18 -20.35 10.10 10.92
C GLN A 18 -20.65 10.87 9.63
N LYS A 19 -21.44 11.96 9.68
CA LYS A 19 -21.65 12.83 8.51
C LYS A 19 -20.34 13.43 8.00
N ALA A 20 -19.42 13.82 8.90
CA ALA A 20 -18.10 14.28 8.49
C ALA A 20 -17.26 13.16 7.88
N ILE A 21 -17.32 11.93 8.41
CA ILE A 21 -16.65 10.76 7.82
C ILE A 21 -17.21 10.47 6.41
N THR A 22 -18.54 10.48 6.24
CA THR A 22 -19.19 10.31 4.94
C THR A 22 -18.77 11.40 3.95
N LYS A 23 -18.75 12.66 4.37
CA LYS A 23 -18.26 13.78 3.54
C LYS A 23 -16.80 13.54 3.11
N LEU A 24 -15.93 13.11 4.02
CA LEU A 24 -14.55 12.77 3.70
C LEU A 24 -14.47 11.62 2.68
N THR A 25 -15.22 10.54 2.90
CA THR A 25 -15.29 9.42 1.95
C THR A 25 -15.74 9.90 0.57
N ASN A 26 -16.80 10.70 0.48
CA ASN A 26 -17.28 11.26 -0.78
C ASN A 26 -16.20 12.09 -1.51
N ILE A 27 -15.46 12.93 -0.78
CA ILE A 27 -14.34 13.70 -1.35
C ILE A 27 -13.26 12.76 -1.92
N LEU A 28 -12.89 11.71 -1.18
CA LEU A 28 -11.88 10.74 -1.60
C LEU A 28 -12.33 9.92 -2.82
N GLU A 29 -13.63 9.63 -2.92
CA GLU A 29 -14.25 8.96 -4.06
C GLU A 29 -14.53 9.90 -5.25
N GLY A 30 -14.15 11.18 -5.16
CA GLY A 30 -14.33 12.16 -6.24
C GLY A 30 -15.79 12.58 -6.46
N LEU A 31 -16.66 12.34 -5.49
CA LEU A 31 -18.04 12.84 -5.50
C LEU A 31 -18.06 14.36 -5.24
N PRO A 32 -19.08 15.08 -5.75
CA PRO A 32 -19.13 16.54 -5.65
C PRO A 32 -19.43 16.97 -4.20
N GLU A 33 -18.37 17.16 -3.41
CA GLU A 33 -18.42 17.66 -2.04
C GLU A 33 -17.46 18.84 -1.87
N PRO A 34 -17.84 19.88 -1.11
CA PRO A 34 -16.92 20.96 -0.77
C PRO A 34 -15.82 20.44 0.16
N GLN A 35 -14.61 20.98 0.00
CA GLN A 35 -13.51 20.72 0.92
C GLN A 35 -13.85 21.14 2.35
N PHE A 36 -13.24 20.50 3.34
CA PHE A 36 -13.41 20.89 4.73
C PHE A 36 -12.89 22.29 5.01
N THR A 37 -13.75 23.12 5.59
CA THR A 37 -13.33 24.43 6.12
C THR A 37 -12.61 24.26 7.46
N THR A 38 -11.80 25.24 7.84
CA THR A 38 -11.17 25.29 9.18
C THR A 38 -12.20 25.21 10.30
N GLN A 39 -13.36 25.88 10.12
CA GLN A 39 -14.44 25.89 11.10
C GLN A 39 -15.08 24.51 11.25
N GLU A 40 -15.35 23.79 10.15
CA GLU A 40 -15.88 22.42 10.21
C GLU A 40 -14.90 21.49 10.94
N ASN A 41 -13.60 21.55 10.61
CA ASN A 41 -12.57 20.75 11.27
C ASN A 41 -12.52 21.02 12.78
N MET A 42 -12.62 22.29 13.19
CA MET A 42 -12.68 22.68 14.60
C MET A 42 -13.92 22.13 15.30
N MET A 43 -15.09 22.22 14.67
CA MET A 43 -16.36 21.71 15.23
C MET A 43 -16.35 20.19 15.39
N ILE A 44 -15.79 19.44 14.43
CA ILE A 44 -15.65 17.98 14.51
C ILE A 44 -14.76 17.60 15.69
N TYR A 45 -13.57 18.20 15.77
CA TYR A 45 -12.64 17.97 16.88
C TYR A 45 -13.25 18.36 18.23
N GLU A 46 -13.89 19.53 18.33
CA GLU A 46 -14.51 20.01 19.56
C GLU A 46 -15.66 19.09 20.02
N THR A 47 -16.46 18.56 19.09
CA THR A 47 -17.52 17.60 19.40
C THR A 47 -16.95 16.32 20.00
N ILE A 48 -15.95 15.72 19.34
CA ILE A 48 -15.27 14.50 19.84
C ILE A 48 -14.62 14.77 21.20
N TYR A 49 -13.90 15.90 21.33
CA TYR A 49 -13.28 16.32 22.59
C TYR A 49 -14.31 16.46 23.73
N ASN A 50 -15.45 17.09 23.48
CA ASN A 50 -16.51 17.27 24.47
C ASN A 50 -17.11 15.92 24.88
N MET A 51 -17.38 15.02 23.92
CA MET A 51 -17.86 13.66 24.21
C MET A 51 -16.86 12.82 25.02
N CYS A 52 -15.56 13.04 24.83
CA CYS A 52 -14.50 12.34 25.59
C CYS A 52 -14.24 12.94 26.99
N THR A 53 -14.58 14.22 27.20
CA THR A 53 -14.32 14.94 28.48
C THR A 53 -15.54 15.05 29.39
N GLN A 54 -16.68 14.50 28.95
CA GLN A 54 -17.89 14.36 29.75
C GLN A 54 -17.67 13.42 30.94
N LYS A 55 -18.37 13.69 32.05
CA LYS A 55 -18.30 12.82 33.24
C LYS A 55 -19.11 11.54 33.02
N PRO A 56 -18.74 10.42 33.67
CA PRO A 56 -19.57 9.21 33.70
C PRO A 56 -21.02 9.53 34.12
N PRO A 57 -22.03 8.88 33.51
CA PRO A 57 -21.96 7.79 32.53
C PRO A 57 -21.78 8.25 31.06
N TYR A 58 -21.54 9.54 30.81
CA TYR A 58 -21.50 10.13 29.47
C TYR A 58 -20.09 10.29 28.87
N ASP A 59 -19.07 9.68 29.49
CA ASP A 59 -17.76 9.51 28.85
C ASP A 59 -17.91 8.47 27.74
N HIS A 60 -17.79 8.94 26.50
CA HIS A 60 -18.01 8.13 25.31
C HIS A 60 -16.71 7.70 24.63
N THR A 61 -15.57 7.92 25.27
CA THR A 61 -14.25 7.74 24.66
C THR A 61 -14.02 6.32 24.11
N ALA A 62 -14.37 5.29 24.89
CA ALA A 62 -14.22 3.88 24.48
C ALA A 62 -15.03 3.58 23.21
N ARG A 63 -16.31 3.95 23.22
CA ARG A 63 -17.24 3.73 22.10
C ARG A 63 -16.85 4.54 20.87
N LEU A 64 -16.28 5.74 21.05
CA LEU A 64 -15.74 6.54 19.95
C LEU A 64 -14.50 5.90 19.31
N TYR A 65 -13.63 5.28 20.10
CA TYR A 65 -12.47 4.55 19.57
C TYR A 65 -12.89 3.28 18.81
N GLU A 66 -13.90 2.56 19.28
CA GLU A 66 -14.50 1.44 18.53
C GLU A 66 -15.09 1.92 17.20
N LYS A 67 -15.89 3.00 17.22
CA LYS A 67 -16.47 3.56 16.00
C LYS A 67 -15.44 4.11 15.01
N TYR A 68 -14.34 4.65 15.52
CA TYR A 68 -13.20 5.04 14.69
C TYR A 68 -12.63 3.87 13.90
N GLN A 69 -12.45 2.70 14.53
CA GLN A 69 -12.01 1.48 13.85
C GLN A 69 -13.05 0.99 12.84
N GLU A 70 -14.32 0.91 13.24
CA GLU A 70 -15.43 0.48 12.38
C GLU A 70 -15.53 1.31 11.10
N SER A 71 -15.22 2.61 11.17
CA SER A 71 -15.27 3.52 10.02
C SER A 71 -14.31 3.12 8.89
N TYR A 72 -13.11 2.62 9.23
CA TYR A 72 -12.19 2.08 8.22
C TYR A 72 -12.69 0.76 7.64
N VAL A 73 -13.17 -0.13 8.51
CA VAL A 73 -13.68 -1.44 8.10
C VAL A 73 -14.85 -1.27 7.13
N GLU A 74 -15.80 -0.39 7.45
CA GLU A 74 -16.95 -0.10 6.59
C GLU A 74 -16.51 0.42 5.22
N TYR A 75 -15.63 1.44 5.18
CA TYR A 75 -15.12 1.99 3.91
C TYR A 75 -14.38 0.93 3.08
N ILE A 76 -13.54 0.11 3.73
CA ILE A 76 -12.77 -0.92 3.05
C ILE A 76 -13.69 -1.99 2.43
N LEU A 77 -14.66 -2.48 3.21
CA LEU A 77 -15.53 -3.57 2.78
C LEU A 77 -16.55 -3.13 1.72
N THR A 78 -17.06 -1.90 1.82
CA THR A 78 -18.12 -1.41 0.93
C THR A 78 -17.60 -0.73 -0.33
N THR A 79 -16.38 -0.19 -0.31
CA THR A 79 -15.83 0.61 -1.42
C THR A 79 -14.51 0.07 -1.94
N VAL A 80 -13.51 -0.09 -1.08
CA VAL A 80 -12.13 -0.44 -1.52
C VAL A 80 -12.06 -1.84 -2.12
N LEU A 81 -12.52 -2.85 -1.37
CA LEU A 81 -12.43 -4.24 -1.81
C LEU A 81 -13.26 -4.53 -3.07
N PRO A 82 -14.52 -4.09 -3.20
CA PRO A 82 -15.26 -4.26 -4.44
C PRO A 82 -14.52 -3.67 -5.65
N SER A 83 -14.05 -2.43 -5.54
CA SER A 83 -13.36 -1.73 -6.62
C SER A 83 -12.08 -2.41 -7.09
N LEU A 84 -11.36 -3.08 -6.17
CA LEU A 84 -10.18 -3.88 -6.45
C LEU A 84 -10.53 -5.24 -7.06
N ASN A 85 -11.55 -5.92 -6.54
CA ASN A 85 -11.94 -7.27 -7.00
C ASN A 85 -12.53 -7.27 -8.41
N GLU A 86 -13.12 -6.16 -8.85
CA GLU A 86 -13.64 -5.98 -10.21
C GLU A 86 -12.55 -5.83 -11.28
N LYS A 87 -11.30 -5.55 -10.86
CA LYS A 87 -10.17 -5.28 -11.76
C LYS A 87 -9.12 -6.39 -11.68
N ASN A 88 -8.34 -6.53 -12.75
CA ASN A 88 -7.24 -7.50 -12.82
C ASN A 88 -6.01 -6.88 -13.49
N GLY A 89 -4.84 -7.49 -13.28
CA GLY A 89 -3.59 -7.07 -13.90
C GLY A 89 -3.27 -5.59 -13.64
N GLU A 90 -2.84 -4.89 -14.69
CA GLU A 90 -2.43 -3.47 -14.60
C GLU A 90 -3.56 -2.55 -14.09
N LEU A 91 -4.82 -2.78 -14.47
CA LEU A 91 -5.95 -1.97 -14.00
C LEU A 91 -6.16 -2.11 -12.49
N MET A 92 -5.96 -3.31 -11.94
CA MET A 92 -6.01 -3.55 -10.50
C MET A 92 -4.85 -2.85 -9.78
N LEU A 93 -3.66 -2.82 -10.38
CA LEU A 93 -2.52 -2.11 -9.82
C LEU A 93 -2.75 -0.60 -9.75
N ARG A 94 -3.32 0.00 -10.82
CA ARG A 94 -3.69 1.42 -10.82
C ARG A 94 -4.71 1.73 -9.73
N GLU A 95 -5.72 0.88 -9.61
CA GLU A 95 -6.73 1.00 -8.56
C GLU A 95 -6.11 0.90 -7.17
N LEU A 96 -5.21 -0.06 -6.93
CA LEU A 96 -4.53 -0.22 -5.64
C LEU A 96 -3.78 1.05 -5.23
N VAL A 97 -3.05 1.67 -6.17
CA VAL A 97 -2.32 2.92 -5.89
C VAL A 97 -3.28 4.04 -5.49
N ILE A 98 -4.41 4.18 -6.19
CA ILE A 98 -5.44 5.16 -5.85
C ILE A 98 -6.02 4.88 -4.46
N ARG A 99 -6.43 3.63 -4.21
CA ARG A 99 -7.05 3.21 -2.94
C ARG A 99 -6.12 3.41 -1.75
N TRP A 100 -4.84 3.05 -1.91
CA TRP A 100 -3.85 3.27 -0.86
C TRP A 100 -3.61 4.75 -0.59
N SER A 101 -3.48 5.56 -1.64
CA SER A 101 -3.33 7.02 -1.51
C SER A 101 -4.52 7.65 -0.77
N ASN A 102 -5.74 7.32 -1.18
CA ASN A 102 -6.96 7.78 -0.53
C ASN A 102 -7.04 7.34 0.93
N HIS A 103 -6.67 6.08 1.21
CA HIS A 103 -6.66 5.56 2.57
C HIS A 103 -5.68 6.31 3.47
N LYS A 104 -4.46 6.62 2.99
CA LYS A 104 -3.50 7.45 3.73
C LYS A 104 -4.07 8.82 4.09
N ILE A 105 -4.75 9.48 3.14
CA ILE A 105 -5.42 10.76 3.40
C ILE A 105 -6.53 10.59 4.45
N MET A 106 -7.34 9.53 4.36
CA MET A 106 -8.37 9.21 5.36
C MET A 106 -7.76 9.01 6.76
N VAL A 107 -6.66 8.27 6.86
CA VAL A 107 -5.91 8.07 8.11
C VAL A 107 -5.43 9.39 8.69
N ASP A 108 -4.85 10.27 7.87
CA ASP A 108 -4.38 11.58 8.31
C ASP A 108 -5.51 12.52 8.74
N CYS A 109 -6.67 12.48 8.07
CA CYS A 109 -7.83 13.29 8.43
C CYS A 109 -8.49 12.79 9.72
N LEU A 110 -8.81 11.50 9.80
CA LEU A 110 -9.49 10.95 10.97
C LEU A 110 -8.58 11.00 12.21
N SER A 111 -7.28 10.75 12.09
CA SER A 111 -6.37 10.90 13.25
C SER A 111 -6.35 12.33 13.80
N LYS A 112 -6.58 13.35 12.98
CA LYS A 112 -6.74 14.75 13.44
C LYS A 112 -8.08 14.96 14.15
N PHE A 113 -9.18 14.42 13.61
CA PHE A 113 -10.50 14.50 14.25
C PHE A 113 -10.49 13.84 15.63
N PHE A 114 -9.88 12.66 15.73
CA PHE A 114 -9.84 11.85 16.95
C PHE A 114 -8.56 12.07 17.77
N HIS A 115 -7.82 13.16 17.54
CA HIS A 115 -6.50 13.40 18.16
C HIS A 115 -6.52 13.38 19.70
N TYR A 116 -7.65 13.76 20.31
CA TYR A 116 -7.79 13.68 21.77
C TYR A 116 -7.71 12.24 22.28
N ILE A 117 -8.28 11.27 21.56
CA ILE A 117 -8.25 9.86 21.93
C ILE A 117 -6.80 9.35 21.93
N ASP A 118 -6.04 9.69 20.90
CA ASP A 118 -4.60 9.37 20.81
C ASP A 118 -3.81 9.92 21.99
N ARG A 119 -4.03 11.19 22.34
CA ARG A 119 -3.25 11.86 23.38
C ARG A 119 -3.50 11.33 24.79
N TYR A 120 -4.71 10.84 25.08
CA TYR A 120 -5.11 10.49 26.44
C TYR A 120 -5.57 9.04 26.60
N TYR A 121 -6.50 8.58 25.78
CA TYR A 121 -7.12 7.25 25.93
C TYR A 121 -6.16 6.13 25.54
N VAL A 122 -5.53 6.27 24.37
CA VAL A 122 -4.55 5.30 23.84
C VAL A 122 -3.36 5.17 24.79
N VAL A 123 -2.80 6.29 25.26
CA VAL A 123 -1.69 6.29 26.21
C VAL A 123 -2.09 5.67 27.56
N ARG A 124 -3.27 6.01 28.08
CA ARG A 124 -3.74 5.51 29.39
C ARG A 124 -3.97 4.00 29.40
N LEU A 125 -4.41 3.43 28.28
CA LEU A 125 -4.78 2.02 28.17
C LEU A 125 -3.77 1.18 27.38
N TYR A 126 -2.64 1.77 26.96
CA TYR A 126 -1.63 1.11 26.14
C TYR A 126 -2.20 0.48 24.85
N LEU A 127 -3.11 1.21 24.20
CA LEU A 127 -3.71 0.78 22.94
C LEU A 127 -2.84 1.17 21.74
N ILE A 128 -3.20 0.69 20.56
CA ILE A 128 -2.55 1.05 19.30
C ILE A 128 -2.93 2.50 18.93
N PRO A 129 -1.96 3.36 18.56
CA PRO A 129 -2.24 4.71 18.06
C PRO A 129 -3.19 4.73 16.87
N CYS A 130 -4.07 5.72 16.80
CA CYS A 130 -5.09 5.86 15.76
C CYS A 130 -4.51 5.77 14.34
N LYS A 131 -3.40 6.49 14.06
CA LYS A 131 -2.74 6.40 12.75
C LYS A 131 -2.34 4.98 12.39
N GLU A 132 -1.75 4.26 13.35
CA GLU A 132 -1.28 2.89 13.16
C GLU A 132 -2.46 1.92 12.98
N VAL A 133 -3.54 2.07 13.76
CA VAL A 133 -4.80 1.34 13.57
C VAL A 133 -5.31 1.47 12.13
N GLY A 134 -5.32 2.68 11.57
CA GLY A 134 -5.77 2.92 10.21
C GLY A 134 -4.93 2.17 9.16
N LEU A 135 -3.60 2.18 9.29
CA LEU A 135 -2.69 1.50 8.38
C LEU A 135 -2.79 -0.03 8.51
N LEU A 136 -2.80 -0.55 9.75
CA LEU A 136 -2.98 -1.96 10.05
C LEU A 136 -4.30 -2.50 9.48
N THR A 137 -5.39 -1.74 9.59
CA THR A 137 -6.70 -2.17 9.07
C THR A 137 -6.65 -2.39 7.55
N PHE A 138 -5.98 -1.52 6.80
CA PHE A 138 -5.81 -1.71 5.35
C PHE A 138 -4.91 -2.91 5.04
N ARG A 139 -3.81 -3.08 5.77
CA ARG A 139 -2.93 -4.24 5.59
C ARG A 139 -3.71 -5.54 5.82
N ASP A 140 -4.44 -5.61 6.92
CA ASP A 140 -5.06 -6.84 7.38
C ASP A 140 -6.27 -7.22 6.50
N LEU A 141 -7.06 -6.24 6.05
CA LEU A 141 -8.26 -6.48 5.26
C LEU A 141 -8.05 -6.46 3.74
N VAL A 142 -7.09 -5.66 3.25
CA VAL A 142 -6.85 -5.48 1.81
C VAL A 142 -5.59 -6.22 1.38
N TYR A 143 -4.42 -5.86 1.92
CA TYR A 143 -3.14 -6.38 1.43
C TYR A 143 -3.08 -7.92 1.46
N TYR A 144 -3.34 -8.56 2.60
CA TYR A 144 -3.26 -10.02 2.68
C TYR A 144 -4.26 -10.74 1.75
N LYS A 145 -5.36 -10.09 1.40
CA LYS A 145 -6.36 -10.64 0.49
C LYS A 145 -5.93 -10.57 -0.98
N ILE A 146 -5.17 -9.55 -1.37
CA ILE A 146 -4.80 -9.30 -2.78
C ILE A 146 -3.33 -9.53 -3.10
N LYS A 147 -2.44 -9.71 -2.09
CA LYS A 147 -0.98 -9.70 -2.27
C LYS A 147 -0.48 -10.64 -3.37
N GLY A 148 -1.06 -11.83 -3.48
CA GLY A 148 -0.70 -12.80 -4.54
C GLY A 148 -0.99 -12.25 -5.93
N LYS A 149 -2.21 -11.72 -6.15
CA LYS A 149 -2.60 -11.13 -7.44
C LYS A 149 -1.74 -9.91 -7.79
N VAL A 150 -1.42 -9.07 -6.80
CA VAL A 150 -0.60 -7.87 -6.99
C VAL A 150 0.82 -8.27 -7.39
N ARG A 151 1.42 -9.21 -6.66
CA ARG A 151 2.75 -9.76 -6.96
C ARG A 151 2.81 -10.33 -8.38
N ASP A 152 1.86 -11.19 -8.73
CA ASP A 152 1.83 -11.86 -10.02
C ASP A 152 1.63 -10.84 -11.17
N ALA A 153 0.81 -9.81 -10.96
CA ALA A 153 0.62 -8.72 -11.93
C ALA A 153 1.89 -7.87 -12.12
N VAL A 154 2.61 -7.55 -11.04
CA VAL A 154 3.87 -6.82 -11.10
C VAL A 154 4.94 -7.63 -11.84
N ILE A 155 5.10 -8.91 -11.51
CA ILE A 155 6.05 -9.80 -12.19
C ILE A 155 5.71 -9.92 -13.68
N CYS A 156 4.43 -10.04 -14.02
CA CYS A 156 3.98 -10.04 -15.41
C CYS A 156 4.38 -8.77 -16.16
N LEU A 157 4.21 -7.58 -15.57
CA LEU A 157 4.64 -6.32 -16.18
C LEU A 157 6.17 -6.26 -16.39
N ILE A 158 6.95 -6.72 -15.41
CA ILE A 158 8.41 -6.79 -15.53
C ILE A 158 8.81 -7.72 -16.69
N ASN A 159 8.15 -8.87 -16.82
CA ASN A 159 8.43 -9.82 -17.91
C ASN A 159 8.03 -9.28 -19.29
N ARG A 160 6.92 -8.55 -19.40
CA ARG A 160 6.54 -7.84 -20.63
C ARG A 160 7.62 -6.82 -21.03
N GLU A 161 8.16 -6.06 -20.06
CA GLU A 161 9.27 -5.15 -20.32
C GLU A 161 10.57 -5.89 -20.70
N ARG A 162 10.81 -7.09 -20.17
CA ARG A 162 11.95 -7.93 -20.60
C ARG A 162 11.83 -8.39 -22.04
N GLU A 163 10.62 -8.61 -22.54
CA GLU A 163 10.35 -8.88 -23.96
C GLU A 163 10.35 -7.62 -24.84
N GLY A 164 10.58 -6.44 -24.27
CA GLY A 164 10.70 -5.17 -25.00
C GLY A 164 9.40 -4.38 -25.11
N GLU A 165 8.34 -4.78 -24.42
CA GLU A 165 7.12 -3.98 -24.34
C GLU A 165 7.34 -2.70 -23.52
N GLN A 166 6.69 -1.61 -23.94
CA GLN A 166 6.63 -0.41 -23.11
C GLN A 166 5.60 -0.60 -21.99
N ILE A 167 6.02 -0.27 -20.77
CA ILE A 167 5.19 -0.36 -19.58
C ILE A 167 5.16 0.97 -18.83
N ASP A 168 4.16 1.13 -17.96
CA ASP A 168 4.10 2.25 -17.03
C ASP A 168 5.06 2.02 -15.85
N ARG A 169 6.32 2.47 -16.00
CA ARG A 169 7.34 2.39 -14.95
C ARG A 169 6.98 3.19 -13.69
N VAL A 170 6.19 4.26 -13.83
CA VAL A 170 5.74 5.09 -12.69
C VAL A 170 4.74 4.31 -11.86
N LEU A 171 3.79 3.62 -12.51
CA LEU A 171 2.88 2.70 -11.83
C LEU A 171 3.64 1.61 -11.07
N LEU A 172 4.63 0.97 -11.70
CA LEU A 172 5.46 -0.03 -11.01
C LEU A 172 6.15 0.55 -9.78
N LYS A 173 6.79 1.72 -9.90
CA LYS A 173 7.43 2.39 -8.76
C LYS A 173 6.43 2.60 -7.61
N ASN A 174 5.23 3.11 -7.91
CA ASN A 174 4.20 3.37 -6.90
C ASN A 174 3.70 2.09 -6.21
N VAL A 175 3.55 0.98 -6.95
CA VAL A 175 3.14 -0.31 -6.36
C VAL A 175 4.26 -0.91 -5.50
N LEU A 176 5.52 -0.76 -5.92
CA LEU A 176 6.67 -1.22 -5.15
C LEU A 176 6.87 -0.40 -3.88
N ASP A 177 6.64 0.92 -3.95
CA ASP A 177 6.61 1.79 -2.77
C ASP A 177 5.49 1.40 -1.82
N PHE A 178 4.32 1.00 -2.33
CA PHE A 178 3.26 0.43 -1.49
C PHE A 178 3.72 -0.81 -0.71
N PHE A 179 4.50 -1.73 -1.29
CA PHE A 179 5.04 -2.87 -0.54
C PHE A 179 5.99 -2.47 0.59
N VAL A 180 6.72 -1.36 0.44
CA VAL A 180 7.59 -0.84 1.50
C VAL A 180 6.75 -0.12 2.57
N GLU A 181 5.81 0.72 2.15
CA GLU A 181 4.98 1.52 3.06
C GLU A 181 4.04 0.65 3.92
N ILE A 182 3.49 -0.43 3.36
CA ILE A 182 2.57 -1.32 4.09
C ILE A 182 3.27 -2.08 5.23
N GLY A 183 4.59 -2.23 5.14
CA GLY A 183 5.42 -2.83 6.19
C GLY A 183 5.69 -1.89 7.37
N MET A 184 5.30 -0.61 7.29
CA MET A 184 5.43 0.36 8.39
C MET A 184 6.83 0.40 9.02
N GLY A 185 7.87 0.27 8.19
CA GLY A 185 9.27 0.23 8.61
C GLY A 185 9.92 -1.16 8.53
N GLU A 186 9.12 -2.22 8.40
CA GLU A 186 9.59 -3.57 8.10
C GLU A 186 9.71 -3.77 6.57
N MET A 187 10.74 -4.49 6.14
CA MET A 187 11.02 -4.75 4.71
C MET A 187 10.54 -6.12 4.24
N ASP A 188 10.04 -6.96 5.14
CA ASP A 188 9.58 -8.33 4.87
C ASP A 188 8.52 -8.40 3.76
N TYR A 189 7.61 -7.41 3.68
CA TYR A 189 6.60 -7.32 2.61
C TYR A 189 7.22 -7.08 1.23
N TYR A 190 8.25 -6.24 1.16
CA TYR A 190 9.02 -6.03 -0.07
C TYR A 190 9.91 -7.24 -0.37
N GLU A 191 10.52 -7.85 0.65
CA GLU A 191 11.39 -9.01 0.50
C GLU A 191 10.64 -10.26 0.02
N ASP A 192 9.39 -10.50 0.45
CA ASP A 192 8.50 -11.56 -0.07
C ASP A 192 8.24 -11.37 -1.58
N PHE A 193 7.99 -10.13 -2.00
CA PHE A 193 7.88 -9.80 -3.42
C PHE A 193 9.22 -10.00 -4.15
N GLU A 194 10.32 -9.49 -3.57
CA GLU A 194 11.66 -9.51 -4.16
C GLU A 194 12.12 -10.94 -4.41
N GLU A 195 11.90 -11.85 -3.45
CA GLU A 195 12.22 -13.27 -3.57
C GLU A 195 11.47 -13.91 -4.74
N ALA A 196 10.16 -13.67 -4.84
CA ALA A 196 9.35 -14.20 -5.93
C ALA A 196 9.80 -13.66 -7.30
N MET A 197 10.08 -12.36 -7.39
CA MET A 197 10.56 -11.71 -8.62
C MET A 197 11.94 -12.25 -9.04
N ILE A 198 12.85 -12.45 -8.10
CA ILE A 198 14.18 -13.02 -8.37
C ILE A 198 14.07 -14.48 -8.86
N ASN A 199 13.17 -15.26 -8.28
CA ASN A 199 12.93 -16.64 -8.70
C ASN A 199 12.35 -16.69 -10.13
N ASP A 200 11.39 -15.82 -10.44
CA ASP A 200 10.86 -15.65 -11.79
C ASP A 200 11.94 -15.22 -12.78
N ALA A 201 12.76 -14.22 -12.43
CA ALA A 201 13.90 -13.79 -13.24
C ALA A 201 14.91 -14.93 -13.49
N ALA A 202 15.15 -15.78 -12.49
CA ALA A 202 16.02 -16.94 -12.63
C ALA A 202 15.48 -17.94 -13.66
N ALA A 203 14.17 -18.21 -13.62
CA ALA A 203 13.49 -19.09 -14.57
C ALA A 203 13.53 -18.50 -15.98
N TYR A 204 13.19 -17.21 -16.12
CA TYR A 204 13.24 -16.45 -17.37
C TYR A 204 14.61 -16.54 -18.05
N TYR A 205 15.68 -16.20 -17.33
CA TYR A 205 17.03 -16.23 -17.90
C TYR A 205 17.55 -17.64 -18.15
N SER A 206 17.12 -18.64 -17.37
CA SER A 206 17.46 -20.04 -17.65
C SER A 206 16.84 -20.50 -18.98
N GLN A 207 15.59 -20.11 -19.26
CA GLN A 207 14.93 -20.43 -20.52
C GLN A 207 15.56 -19.69 -21.71
N LYS A 208 15.80 -18.38 -21.58
CA LYS A 208 16.47 -17.58 -22.63
C LYS A 208 17.87 -18.10 -22.93
N ALA A 209 18.64 -18.45 -21.90
CA ALA A 209 19.96 -19.05 -22.07
C ALA A 209 19.88 -20.35 -22.89
N SER A 210 18.95 -21.26 -22.57
CA SER A 210 18.84 -22.54 -23.29
C SER A 210 18.57 -22.34 -24.78
N ILE A 211 17.74 -21.35 -25.11
CA ILE A 211 17.44 -20.99 -26.51
C ILE A 211 18.68 -20.38 -27.18
N TRP A 212 19.30 -19.39 -26.55
CA TRP A 212 20.45 -18.69 -27.15
C TRP A 212 21.68 -19.57 -27.29
N VAL A 213 21.89 -20.51 -26.37
CA VAL A 213 22.98 -21.48 -26.43
C VAL A 213 22.86 -22.31 -27.69
N LEU A 214 21.67 -22.71 -28.14
CA LEU A 214 21.51 -23.50 -29.36
C LEU A 214 21.79 -22.67 -30.63
N ASP A 215 21.27 -21.46 -30.68
CA ASP A 215 21.18 -20.67 -31.93
C ASP A 215 22.25 -19.59 -32.10
N SER A 216 23.04 -19.26 -31.06
CA SER A 216 23.97 -18.13 -31.07
C SER A 216 25.44 -18.56 -31.10
N SER A 217 26.28 -17.76 -31.77
CA SER A 217 27.73 -17.87 -31.61
C SER A 217 28.15 -17.47 -30.19
N CYS A 218 29.37 -17.85 -29.78
CA CYS A 218 29.92 -17.45 -28.48
C CYS A 218 29.92 -15.92 -28.30
N TYR A 219 30.29 -15.18 -29.35
CA TYR A 219 30.30 -13.73 -29.35
C TYR A 219 28.88 -13.13 -29.19
N ASP A 220 27.90 -13.64 -29.96
CA ASP A 220 26.52 -13.15 -29.89
C ASP A 220 25.87 -13.46 -28.55
N TYR A 221 26.17 -14.63 -27.96
CA TYR A 221 25.70 -14.98 -26.63
C TYR A 221 26.25 -14.00 -25.57
N MET A 222 27.54 -13.69 -25.63
CA MET A 222 28.17 -12.74 -24.71
C MET A 222 27.59 -11.32 -24.85
N LEU A 223 27.31 -10.88 -26.09
CA LEU A 223 26.63 -9.60 -26.33
C LEU A 223 25.21 -9.58 -25.75
N LYS A 224 24.41 -10.62 -26.00
CA LYS A 224 23.05 -10.74 -25.45
C LYS A 224 23.07 -10.75 -23.93
N ALA A 225 23.98 -11.52 -23.33
CA ALA A 225 24.17 -11.54 -21.89
C ALA A 225 24.48 -10.13 -21.36
N HIS A 226 25.48 -9.45 -21.93
CA HIS A 226 25.86 -8.08 -21.55
C HIS A 226 24.71 -7.08 -21.68
N GLU A 227 23.89 -7.19 -22.73
CA GLU A 227 22.72 -6.34 -22.90
C GLU A 227 21.68 -6.59 -21.80
N CYS A 228 21.40 -7.85 -21.47
CA CYS A 228 20.57 -8.16 -20.31
C CYS A 228 21.15 -7.56 -19.02
N PHE A 229 22.49 -7.56 -18.86
CA PHE A 229 23.17 -6.91 -17.74
C PHE A 229 22.77 -5.46 -17.58
N ARG A 230 22.88 -4.71 -18.67
CA ARG A 230 22.53 -3.30 -18.71
C ARG A 230 21.04 -3.08 -18.41
N GLN A 231 20.16 -3.87 -19.01
CA GLN A 231 18.72 -3.69 -18.88
C GLN A 231 18.20 -3.95 -17.45
N GLU A 232 18.64 -4.99 -16.75
CA GLU A 232 18.17 -5.17 -15.35
C GLU A 232 18.75 -4.11 -14.43
N LYS A 233 19.97 -3.60 -14.69
CA LYS A 233 20.51 -2.50 -13.91
C LYS A 233 19.67 -1.23 -14.09
N ASP A 234 19.25 -0.96 -15.33
CA ASP A 234 18.29 0.11 -15.64
C ASP A 234 16.97 -0.10 -14.88
N ARG A 235 16.36 -1.29 -14.95
CA ARG A 235 15.12 -1.63 -14.23
C ARG A 235 15.23 -1.38 -12.72
N VAL A 236 16.34 -1.82 -12.11
CA VAL A 236 16.56 -1.59 -10.68
C VAL A 236 16.65 -0.10 -10.38
N SER A 237 17.41 0.65 -11.16
CA SER A 237 17.56 2.10 -10.96
C SER A 237 16.27 2.89 -11.17
N CYS A 238 15.36 2.40 -12.03
CA CYS A 238 14.11 3.07 -12.34
C CYS A 238 13.01 2.83 -11.31
N TYR A 239 12.82 1.58 -10.86
CA TYR A 239 11.65 1.26 -10.03
C TYR A 239 11.85 0.25 -8.89
N LEU A 240 12.90 -0.58 -8.87
CA LEU A 240 13.12 -1.53 -7.76
C LEU A 240 13.88 -0.85 -6.61
N HIS A 241 13.80 -1.45 -5.42
CA HIS A 241 14.59 -1.00 -4.28
C HIS A 241 16.09 -1.28 -4.52
N PRO A 242 17.01 -0.38 -4.10
CA PRO A 242 18.45 -0.56 -4.33
C PRO A 242 19.03 -1.86 -3.73
N SER A 243 18.42 -2.42 -2.69
CA SER A 243 18.82 -3.73 -2.13
C SER A 243 18.73 -4.86 -3.16
N THR A 244 17.87 -4.72 -4.17
CA THR A 244 17.58 -5.73 -5.17
C THR A 244 18.71 -5.90 -6.17
N GLU A 245 19.53 -4.86 -6.43
CA GLU A 245 20.58 -4.91 -7.46
C GLU A 245 21.52 -6.09 -7.23
N THR A 246 22.11 -6.17 -6.04
CA THR A 246 23.12 -7.21 -5.75
C THR A 246 22.54 -8.62 -5.78
N LYS A 247 21.30 -8.81 -5.33
CA LYS A 247 20.62 -10.11 -5.28
C LYS A 247 20.26 -10.58 -6.71
N LEU A 248 19.68 -9.69 -7.51
CA LEU A 248 19.27 -9.95 -8.90
C LEU A 248 20.47 -10.22 -9.82
N LEU A 249 21.54 -9.42 -9.70
CA LEU A 249 22.77 -9.60 -10.49
C LEU A 249 23.41 -10.97 -10.22
N LYS A 250 23.48 -11.41 -8.95
CA LYS A 250 24.06 -12.71 -8.56
C LYS A 250 23.32 -13.88 -9.18
N VAL A 251 21.99 -13.88 -9.09
CA VAL A 251 21.15 -14.98 -9.59
C VAL A 251 21.28 -15.08 -11.11
N ARG A 252 21.21 -13.96 -11.82
CA ARG A 252 21.36 -13.97 -13.28
C ARG A 252 22.76 -14.39 -13.74
N LEU A 253 23.83 -13.86 -13.11
CA LEU A 253 25.22 -14.25 -13.41
C LEU A 253 25.37 -15.77 -13.37
N LYS A 254 24.86 -16.39 -12.30
CA LYS A 254 24.90 -17.85 -12.15
C LYS A 254 24.18 -18.56 -13.29
N ARG A 255 22.98 -18.12 -13.70
CA ARG A 255 22.20 -18.81 -14.75
C ARG A 255 22.81 -18.66 -16.15
N LEU A 256 23.21 -17.44 -16.53
CA LEU A 256 23.78 -17.19 -17.85
C LEU A 256 25.18 -17.82 -18.02
N MET A 257 26.01 -17.82 -16.98
CA MET A 257 27.36 -18.39 -17.07
C MET A 257 27.39 -19.91 -17.01
N VAL A 258 26.52 -20.56 -16.22
CA VAL A 258 26.48 -22.03 -16.13
C VAL A 258 26.24 -22.65 -17.50
N GLN A 259 25.31 -22.12 -18.29
CA GLN A 259 25.06 -22.67 -19.63
C GLN A 259 26.12 -22.28 -20.66
N PHE A 260 26.75 -21.12 -20.51
CA PHE A 260 27.89 -20.73 -21.34
C PHE A 260 29.05 -21.73 -21.20
N TYR A 261 29.45 -22.02 -19.96
CA TYR A 261 30.52 -22.99 -19.70
C TYR A 261 30.13 -24.40 -20.15
N ALA A 262 28.85 -24.78 -20.08
CA ALA A 262 28.43 -26.11 -20.53
C ALA A 262 28.58 -26.34 -22.04
N LYS A 263 28.54 -25.30 -22.89
CA LYS A 263 28.66 -25.42 -24.36
C LYS A 263 30.02 -25.02 -24.92
N PHE A 264 30.66 -24.02 -24.33
CA PHE A 264 31.82 -23.34 -24.93
C PHE A 264 33.15 -23.58 -24.17
N SER A 265 33.18 -24.49 -23.19
CA SER A 265 34.41 -24.99 -22.54
C SER A 265 34.79 -26.37 -23.06
#